data_AF-A0A7Z9BQV0-F1
#
_entry.id   AF-A0A7Z9BQV0-F1
#
_cell.length_a   1.000
_cell.length_b   1.000
_cell.length_c   1.000
_cell.angle_alpha   90.00
_cell.angle_beta   90.00
_cell.angle_gamma   90.00
#
_symmetry.space_group_name_H-M   'P 1'
#
loop_
_entity.id
_entity.type
_entity.pdbx_description
1 polymer ?
#
loop_
_entity_poly.entity_id
_entity_poly.type
_entity_poly.pdbx_seq_one_letter_code
_entity_poly.pdbx_strand_id
1 'polypeptide(L)' 'MKCDQLMCYWVRDSHDPDHYVCLKCNEERHVNHSATPETFVMLFFLGLFLTILLRSL' A
#
# COMPACT_ATOMS: atom_id res chain seq x y z
N MET A 1 23.52 4.36 14.71
CA MET A 1 23.40 4.99 13.38
C MET A 1 21.95 4.90 12.97
N LYS A 2 21.30 6.00 12.57
CA LYS A 2 19.96 5.96 11.97
C LYS A 2 20.12 5.48 10.53
N CYS A 3 19.37 4.46 10.12
CA CYS A 3 19.40 4.05 8.72
C CYS A 3 18.57 5.02 7.87
N ASP A 4 19.22 5.66 6.90
CA ASP A 4 18.51 6.52 5.95
C ASP A 4 17.74 5.65 4.95
N GLN A 5 16.45 5.48 5.20
CA GLN A 5 15.55 4.65 4.37
C GLN A 5 15.50 5.11 2.90
N LEU A 6 15.80 6.39 2.63
CA LEU A 6 15.85 6.97 1.28
C LEU A 6 17.03 6.44 0.44
N MET A 7 18.12 6.05 1.10
CA MET A 7 19.36 5.58 0.45
C MET A 7 19.51 4.05 0.56
N CYS A 8 18.44 3.36 0.97
CA CYS A 8 18.43 1.92 1.15
C CYS A 8 18.20 1.19 -0.16
N TYR A 9 19.09 0.27 -0.49
CA TYR A 9 18.87 -0.71 -1.54
C TYR A 9 18.02 -1.86 -0.98
N TRP A 10 16.73 -1.81 -1.27
CA TRP A 10 15.75 -2.79 -0.81
C TRP A 10 15.78 -4.04 -1.69
N VAL A 11 15.94 -5.20 -1.05
CA VAL A 11 15.85 -6.50 -1.69
C VAL A 11 14.62 -7.21 -1.15
N ARG A 12 13.83 -7.79 -2.05
CA ARG A 12 12.64 -8.56 -1.68
C ARG A 12 13.05 -9.93 -1.16
N ASP A 13 12.42 -10.37 -0.08
CA ASP A 13 12.57 -11.72 0.42
C ASP A 13 12.06 -12.74 -0.61
N SER A 14 12.78 -13.84 -0.78
CA SER A 14 12.41 -14.91 -1.69
C SER A 14 11.24 -15.76 -1.19
N HIS A 15 11.03 -15.80 0.14
CA HIS A 15 9.98 -16.58 0.78
C HIS A 15 8.73 -15.76 1.10
N ASP A 16 8.86 -14.43 1.22
CA ASP A 16 7.74 -13.52 1.47
C ASP A 16 7.77 -12.33 0.50
N PRO A 17 6.87 -12.28 -0.50
CA PRO A 17 6.88 -11.24 -1.53
C PRO A 17 6.54 -9.84 -0.98
N ASP A 18 5.95 -9.75 0.21
CA ASP A 18 5.62 -8.48 0.86
C ASP A 18 6.74 -8.01 1.78
N HIS A 19 7.72 -8.86 2.09
CA HIS A 19 8.87 -8.55 2.92
C HIS A 19 10.05 -8.03 2.09
N TYR A 20 10.60 -6.88 2.49
CA TYR A 20 11.79 -6.30 1.87
C TYR A 20 12.80 -5.91 2.94
N VAL A 21 14.07 -6.19 2.66
CA VAL A 21 15.18 -5.91 3.56
C VAL A 21 16.15 -4.94 2.91
N CYS A 22 16.61 -3.94 3.66
CA CYS A 22 17.66 -3.04 3.22
C CYS A 22 19.04 -3.67 3.46
N LEU A 23 19.81 -3.91 2.39
CA LEU A 23 21.14 -4.53 2.49
C LEU A 23 22.16 -3.73 3.30
N LYS A 24 21.97 -2.41 3.44
CA LYS A 24 22.93 -1.51 4.07
C LYS A 24 22.87 -1.55 5.60
N CYS A 25 21.68 -1.77 6.16
CA CYS A 25 21.44 -1.68 7.61
C CYS A 25 20.56 -2.80 8.15
N ASN A 26 20.18 -3.76 7.31
CA ASN A 26 19.34 -4.89 7.65
C ASN A 26 17.97 -4.48 8.23
N GLU A 27 17.45 -3.35 7.77
CA GLU A 27 16.13 -2.87 8.16
C GLU A 27 15.05 -3.53 7.32
N GLU A 28 13.96 -3.93 7.96
CA GLU A 28 12.86 -4.70 7.37
C GLU A 28 11.67 -3.77 7.10
N ARG A 29 11.01 -3.95 5.95
CA ARG A 29 9.74 -3.30 5.64
C ARG A 29 8.77 -4.32 5.04
N HIS A 30 7.52 -4.22 5.45
CA HIS A 30 6.44 -5.01 4.87
C HIS A 30 5.60 -4.10 3.98
N VAL A 31 5.54 -4.41 2.69
CA VAL A 31 4.68 -3.72 1.71
C VAL A 31 3.32 -4.43 1.72
N ASN A 32 2.68 -4.49 2.89
CA ASN A 32 1.32 -4.99 2.98
C ASN A 32 0.38 -3.91 2.42
N HIS A 33 0.30 -3.84 1.09
CA HIS A 33 -0.64 -2.97 0.38
C HIS A 33 -1.98 -3.71 0.24
N SER A 34 -2.51 -4.21 1.34
CA SER A 34 -3.91 -4.62 1.36
C SER A 34 -4.73 -3.33 1.33
N ALA A 35 -5.36 -3.06 0.17
CA ALA A 35 -6.46 -2.12 0.13
C ALA A 35 -7.41 -2.55 1.24
N THR A 36 -7.52 -1.74 2.29
CA THR A 36 -8.34 -2.10 3.43
C THR A 36 -9.78 -2.27 2.93
N PRO A 37 -10.56 -3.19 3.49
CA PRO A 37 -11.98 -3.35 3.13
C PRO A 37 -12.73 -2.01 3.21
N GLU A 38 -12.27 -1.09 4.06
CA GLU A 38 -12.74 0.29 4.16
C GLU A 38 -12.57 1.10 2.86
N THR A 39 -11.44 0.94 2.17
CA THR A 39 -11.17 1.59 0.88
C THR A 39 -12.15 1.13 -0.18
N PHE A 40 -12.48 -0.17 -0.18
CA PHE A 40 -13.44 -0.75 -1.14
C PHE A 40 -14.87 -0.28 -0.86
N VAL A 41 -15.26 -0.23 0.41
CA VAL A 41 -16.57 0.28 0.85
C VAL A 41 -16.73 1.75 0.48
N MET A 42 -15.70 2.58 0.69
CA MET A 42 -15.73 4.00 0.31
C MET A 42 -15.93 4.17 -1.21
N LEU A 43 -15.20 3.42 -2.03
CA LEU A 43 -15.31 3.48 -3.50
C LEU A 43 -16.70 3.03 -3.98
N PHE A 44 -17.29 2.03 -3.33
CA PHE A 44 -18.64 1.57 -3.65
C PHE A 44 -19.70 2.66 -3.43
N PHE A 45 -19.68 3.33 -2.28
CA PHE A 45 -20.60 4.43 -1.98
C PHE A 45 -20.37 5.65 -2.88
N LEU A 46 -19.11 5.96 -3.20
CA LEU A 46 -18.78 7.04 -4.14
C LEU A 46 -19.37 6.77 -5.53
N GLY A 47 -19.25 5.53 -6.02
CA GLY A 47 -19.85 5.11 -7.29
C GLY A 47 -21.38 5.25 -7.28
N LEU A 48 -22.04 4.76 -6.22
CA LEU A 48 -23.49 4.90 -6.07
C LEU A 48 -23.93 6.37 -6.07
N PHE A 49 -23.25 7.22 -5.31
CA PHE A 49 -23.55 8.64 -5.25
C PHE A 49 -23.45 9.31 -6.62
N LEU A 50 -22.38 9.04 -7.38
CA LEU A 50 -22.22 9.57 -8.73
C LEU A 50 -23.32 9.10 -9.68
N THR A 51 -23.73 7.83 -9.62
CA THR A 51 -24.83 7.32 -10.47
C THR A 51 -26.18 7.97 -10.16
N ILE A 52 -26.45 8.25 -8.88
CA ILE A 52 -27.66 8.94 -8.46
C ILE A 52 -27.62 10.39 -8.97
N LEU A 53 -26.52 11.09 -8.73
CA LEU A 53 -26.35 12.48 -9.19
C LEU A 53 -26.53 12.62 -10.70
N LEU A 54 -25.89 11.74 -11.49
CA LEU A 54 -26.01 11.76 -12.96
C LEU A 54 -27.44 11.52 -13.44
N ARG A 55 -28.22 10.73 -12.71
CA ARG A 55 -29.62 10.42 -13.05
C ARG A 55 -30.58 11.55 -12.66
N SER A 56 -30.22 12.35 -11.65
CA SER A 56 -31.02 13.48 -11.16
C SER A 56 -30.73 14.81 -11.87
N LEU A 57 -29.71 14.86 -12.72
CA LEU A 57 -29.37 15.99 -13.59
C LEU A 57 -30.09 15.87 -14.94
#